data_AF-X1IY03-F1
#
_entry.id   AF-X1IY03-F1
#
_cell.length_a   1.000
_cell.length_b   1.000
_cell.length_c   1.000
_cell.angle_alpha   90.00
_cell.angle_beta   90.00
_cell.angle_gamma   90.00
#
_symmetry.space_group_name_H-M   'P 1'
#
loop_
_entity.id
_entity.type
_entity.pdbx_description
1 polymer ?
#
loop_
_entity_poly.entity_id
_entity_poly.type
_entity_poly.pdbx_seq_one_letter_code
_entity_poly.pdbx_strand_id
1 'polypeptide(L)'
;MGKRILAQRKGYGHLWARSPSHRHVGEVKYRPFKKNEKTLKFKVIEFIHAPGRGAPIARIKYEDGEKSLWLPPEGVYEGQEFIQSKTGYGQEVKVGNILPLRKIPIGTLVFNCEGTPLDGGKFARASGV
;
A
#
# COMPACT_ATOMS: atom_id res chain seq x y z
N MET A 1 -6.66 -46.73 8.58
CA MET A 1 -6.91 -45.28 8.75
C MET A 1 -6.15 -44.50 7.69
N GLY A 2 -6.75 -43.45 7.12
CA GLY A 2 -6.11 -42.59 6.12
C GLY A 2 -5.10 -41.61 6.72
N LYS A 3 -4.13 -41.16 5.92
CA LYS A 3 -3.18 -40.08 6.30
C LYS A 3 -3.83 -38.71 6.09
N ARG A 4 -3.34 -37.69 6.81
CA ARG A 4 -3.77 -36.28 6.64
C ARG A 4 -3.52 -35.78 5.22
N ILE A 5 -4.51 -35.08 4.66
CA ILE A 5 -4.41 -34.41 3.35
C ILE A 5 -3.51 -33.19 3.41
N LEU A 6 -3.06 -32.72 2.24
CA LEU A 6 -2.08 -31.64 2.14
C LEU A 6 -2.57 -30.32 2.75
N ALA A 7 -3.86 -29.98 2.61
CA ALA A 7 -4.45 -28.78 3.22
C ALA A 7 -4.37 -28.81 4.75
N GLN A 8 -4.64 -29.95 5.37
CA GLN A 8 -4.51 -30.13 6.83
C GLN A 8 -3.05 -29.99 7.29
N ARG A 9 -2.08 -30.39 6.46
CA ARG A 9 -0.65 -30.23 6.78
C ARG A 9 -0.18 -28.79 6.65
N LYS A 10 -0.71 -28.01 5.70
CA LYS A 10 -0.36 -26.60 5.52
C LYS A 10 -0.69 -25.75 6.76
N GLY A 11 -1.82 -26.02 7.43
CA GLY A 11 -2.26 -25.27 8.61
C GLY A 11 -1.28 -25.29 9.80
N TYR A 12 -0.44 -26.33 9.92
CA TYR A 12 0.61 -26.41 10.95
C TYR A 12 1.78 -25.45 10.68
N GLY A 13 1.89 -24.91 9.47
CA GLY A 13 2.97 -24.00 9.11
C GLY A 13 4.34 -24.66 9.13
N HIS A 14 4.49 -25.84 8.53
CA HIS A 14 5.81 -26.43 8.29
C HIS A 14 6.64 -25.54 7.34
N LEU A 15 7.98 -25.66 7.38
CA LEU A 15 8.89 -24.83 6.59
C LEU A 15 8.57 -24.87 5.08
N TRP A 16 8.25 -26.04 4.54
CA TRP A 16 7.87 -26.22 3.12
C TRP A 16 6.58 -25.49 2.72
N ALA A 17 5.71 -25.17 3.69
CA ALA A 17 4.42 -24.51 3.48
C ALA A 17 4.46 -23.00 3.80
N ARG A 18 5.56 -22.49 4.36
CA ARG A 18 5.70 -21.08 4.72
C ARG A 18 6.24 -20.25 3.57
N SER A 19 5.74 -19.02 3.45
CA SER A 19 6.36 -18.00 2.60
C SER A 19 7.71 -17.59 3.20
N PRO A 20 8.76 -17.38 2.38
CA PRO A 20 10.06 -16.89 2.84
C PRO A 20 9.99 -15.38 3.19
N SER A 21 9.30 -15.04 4.27
CA SER A 21 9.00 -13.66 4.69
C SER A 21 10.22 -12.78 4.90
N HIS A 22 11.35 -13.36 5.29
CA HIS A 22 12.63 -12.65 5.47
C HIS A 22 13.19 -12.05 4.18
N ARG A 23 12.71 -12.48 3.00
CA ARG A 23 13.11 -11.90 1.70
C ARG A 23 12.23 -10.73 1.28
N HIS A 24 11.10 -10.52 1.93
CA HIS A 24 10.18 -9.45 1.56
C HIS A 24 10.75 -8.10 2.00
N VAL A 25 10.58 -7.07 1.17
CA VAL A 25 11.10 -5.71 1.41
C VAL A 25 10.50 -5.10 2.69
N GLY A 26 9.24 -5.39 2.97
CA GLY A 26 8.52 -4.87 4.13
C GLY A 26 7.02 -4.77 3.88
N GLU A 27 6.30 -4.27 4.87
CA GLU A 27 4.86 -4.02 4.74
C GLU A 27 4.60 -2.70 4.00
N VAL A 28 3.77 -2.78 2.95
CA VAL A 28 3.24 -1.59 2.28
C VAL A 28 1.92 -1.23 2.93
N LYS A 29 1.87 -0.11 3.64
CA LYS A 29 0.67 0.41 4.31
C LYS A 29 0.68 1.93 4.25
N TYR A 30 -0.50 2.54 4.26
CA TYR A 30 -0.61 3.98 4.48
C TYR A 30 -0.09 4.35 5.87
N ARG A 31 0.60 5.48 5.96
CA ARG A 31 1.11 6.00 7.23
C ARG A 31 -0.08 6.46 8.08
N PRO A 32 -0.17 6.07 9.37
CA PRO A 32 -1.19 6.59 10.26
C PRO A 32 -0.94 8.07 10.55
N PHE A 33 -1.99 8.89 10.53
CA PHE A 33 -1.90 10.31 10.86
C PHE A 33 -1.64 10.53 12.36
N LYS A 34 -0.73 11.45 12.71
CA LYS A 34 -0.60 11.94 14.08
C LYS A 34 -1.79 12.83 14.44
N LYS A 35 -2.05 13.06 15.74
CA LYS A 35 -3.27 13.76 16.24
C LYS A 35 -3.58 15.10 15.56
N ASN A 36 -2.56 15.86 15.14
CA ASN A 36 -2.71 17.18 14.55
C ASN A 36 -2.56 17.21 13.02
N GLU A 37 -2.24 16.08 12.39
CA GLU A 37 -1.99 16.01 10.95
C GLU A 37 -3.30 15.81 10.19
N LYS A 38 -3.60 16.73 9.27
CA LYS A 38 -4.76 16.63 8.37
C LYS A 38 -4.38 16.17 6.96
N THR A 39 -3.17 16.54 6.55
CA THR A 39 -2.63 16.32 5.21
C THR A 39 -1.13 16.05 5.36
N LEU A 40 -0.66 15.00 4.71
CA LEU A 40 0.74 14.62 4.63
C LEU A 40 1.17 14.69 3.18
N LYS A 41 2.27 15.38 2.90
CA LYS A 41 2.91 15.35 1.59
C LYS A 41 4.10 14.41 1.62
N PHE A 42 4.29 13.69 0.52
CA PHE A 42 5.41 12.79 0.37
C PHE A 42 5.96 12.82 -1.06
N LYS A 43 7.24 12.54 -1.17
CA LYS A 43 7.99 12.51 -2.43
C LYS A 43 8.46 11.09 -2.71
N VAL A 44 8.39 10.66 -3.97
CA VAL A 44 8.95 9.38 -4.41
C VAL A 44 10.47 9.49 -4.46
N ILE A 45 11.15 8.56 -3.78
CA ILE A 45 12.62 8.50 -3.74
C ILE A 45 13.13 7.54 -4.81
N GLU A 46 12.64 6.31 -4.79
CA GLU A 46 13.13 5.23 -5.64
C GLU A 46 12.05 4.14 -5.82
N PHE A 47 12.15 3.40 -6.92
CA PHE A 47 11.33 2.21 -7.18
C PHE A 47 12.11 0.92 -6.93
N ILE A 48 11.45 -0.05 -6.30
CA ILE A 48 12.07 -1.30 -5.86
C ILE A 48 11.24 -2.48 -6.33
N HIS A 49 11.92 -3.51 -6.83
CA HIS A 49 11.31 -4.80 -7.09
C HIS A 49 11.09 -5.55 -5.77
N ALA A 50 9.84 -5.92 -5.49
CA ALA A 50 9.47 -6.60 -4.26
C ALA A 50 9.23 -8.11 -4.49
N PRO A 51 10.15 -8.99 -4.05
CA PRO A 51 9.98 -10.42 -4.23
C PRO A 51 8.71 -10.91 -3.50
N GLY A 52 7.92 -11.75 -4.18
CA GLY A 52 6.63 -12.22 -3.68
C GLY A 52 5.44 -11.32 -4.03
N ARG A 53 5.69 -10.17 -4.66
CA ARG A 53 4.66 -9.29 -5.23
C ARG A 53 4.91 -9.19 -6.74
N GLY A 54 3.85 -9.31 -7.55
CA GLY A 54 3.94 -9.13 -9.01
C GLY A 54 4.00 -7.66 -9.47
N ALA A 55 4.19 -6.71 -8.54
CA ALA A 55 4.12 -5.28 -8.80
C ALA A 55 5.27 -4.53 -8.11
N PRO A 56 5.75 -3.42 -8.69
CA PRO A 56 6.79 -2.59 -8.08
C PRO A 56 6.26 -1.91 -6.80
N ILE A 57 7.18 -1.57 -5.91
CA ILE A 57 6.93 -0.76 -4.71
C ILE A 57 7.75 0.52 -4.83
N ALA A 58 7.20 1.64 -4.36
CA ALA A 58 7.92 2.90 -4.26
C ALA A 58 8.37 3.14 -2.82
N ARG A 59 9.61 3.56 -2.63
CA ARG A 59 10.06 4.18 -1.39
C ARG A 59 9.71 5.65 -1.43
N ILE A 60 9.04 6.13 -0.39
CA ILE A 60 8.60 7.52 -0.26
C ILE A 60 9.22 8.17 0.96
N LYS A 61 9.43 9.48 0.88
CA LYS A 61 9.85 10.35 2.00
C LYS A 61 8.75 11.36 2.28
N TYR A 62 8.24 11.40 3.51
CA TYR A 62 7.34 12.46 3.95
C TYR A 62 8.11 13.75 4.24
N GLU A 63 7.41 14.89 4.28
CA GLU A 63 8.00 16.19 4.66
C GLU A 63 8.69 16.15 6.03
N ASP A 64 8.17 15.38 6.98
CA ASP A 64 8.77 15.18 8.31
C ASP A 64 10.10 14.40 8.28
N GLY A 65 10.51 13.89 7.12
CA GLY A 65 11.71 13.08 6.93
C GLY A 65 11.52 11.58 7.11
N GLU A 66 10.35 11.14 7.60
CA GLU A 66 10.01 9.71 7.73
C GLU A 66 9.96 9.03 6.34
N LYS A 67 10.52 7.81 6.26
CA LYS A 67 10.50 6.98 5.05
C LYS A 67 9.45 5.90 5.18
N SER A 68 8.74 5.60 4.10
CA SER A 68 7.76 4.51 4.07
C SER A 68 7.72 3.83 2.71
N LEU A 69 7.05 2.67 2.66
CA LEU A 69 6.77 1.96 1.42
C LEU A 69 5.36 2.30 0.97
N TRP A 70 5.22 2.63 -0.30
CA TRP A 70 3.95 2.98 -0.93
C TRP A 70 3.74 2.14 -2.19
N LEU A 71 2.47 1.93 -2.54
CA LEU A 71 2.12 1.26 -3.79
C LEU A 71 1.94 2.32 -4.88
N PRO A 72 2.84 2.40 -5.87
CA PRO A 72 2.73 3.40 -6.90
C PRO A 72 1.68 2.99 -7.95
N PRO A 73 0.84 3.92 -8.43
CA PRO A 73 0.08 3.75 -9.65
C PRO A 73 0.98 3.85 -10.89
N GLU A 74 0.42 3.52 -12.03
CA GLU A 74 1.06 3.71 -13.33
C GLU A 74 1.30 5.20 -13.64
N GLY A 75 2.39 5.50 -14.33
CA GLY A 75 2.73 6.87 -14.77
C GLY A 75 3.43 7.74 -13.72
N VAL A 76 3.80 7.18 -12.57
CA VAL A 76 4.56 7.89 -11.54
C VAL A 76 6.06 7.85 -11.82
N TYR A 77 6.76 8.95 -11.53
CA TYR A 77 8.22 9.06 -11.68
C TYR A 77 8.92 9.47 -10.37
N GLU A 78 10.23 9.26 -10.32
CA GLU A 78 11.04 9.61 -9.14
C GLU A 78 11.08 11.12 -8.93
N GLY A 79 10.97 11.54 -7.68
CA GLY A 79 10.92 12.94 -7.30
C GLY A 79 9.55 13.61 -7.44
N GLN A 80 8.53 12.90 -7.93
CA GLN A 80 7.16 13.39 -7.92
C GLN A 80 6.60 13.47 -6.50
N GLU A 81 5.78 14.49 -6.23
CA GLU A 81 5.16 14.74 -4.93
C GLU A 81 3.66 14.41 -4.96
N PHE A 82 3.20 13.76 -3.90
CA PHE A 82 1.81 13.34 -3.71
C PHE A 82 1.34 13.66 -2.31
N ILE A 83 0.02 13.52 -2.14
CA ILE A 83 -0.67 13.94 -0.92
C ILE A 83 -1.47 12.77 -0.36
N GLN A 84 -1.36 12.56 0.95
CA GLN A 84 -2.23 11.71 1.74
C GLN A 84 -3.07 12.59 2.66
N SER A 85 -4.38 12.60 2.49
CA SER A 85 -5.28 13.45 3.28
C SER A 85 -6.28 12.64 4.09
N LYS A 86 -6.47 13.02 5.36
CA LYS A 86 -7.46 12.40 6.26
C LYS A 86 -8.87 12.88 5.97
N THR A 87 -9.01 14.17 5.64
CA THR A 87 -10.32 14.84 5.45
C THR A 87 -10.68 15.02 3.98
N GLY A 88 -9.67 15.07 3.10
CA GLY A 88 -9.82 15.31 1.66
C GLY A 88 -10.40 16.68 1.31
N TYR A 89 -10.36 17.66 2.23
CA TYR A 89 -10.88 19.01 1.97
C TYR A 89 -9.80 19.87 1.32
N GLY A 90 -10.12 20.51 0.19
CA GLY A 90 -9.20 21.38 -0.55
C GLY A 90 -8.08 20.65 -1.29
N GLN A 91 -8.20 19.34 -1.51
CA GLN A 91 -7.19 18.54 -2.25
C GLN A 91 -7.74 18.13 -3.60
N GLU A 92 -6.92 18.29 -4.65
CA GLU A 92 -7.26 17.87 -6.00
C GLU A 92 -7.17 16.35 -6.14
N VAL A 93 -8.14 15.78 -6.86
CA VAL A 93 -8.14 14.37 -7.25
C VAL A 93 -7.15 14.20 -8.39
N LYS A 94 -5.93 13.75 -8.05
CA LYS A 94 -4.87 13.42 -9.00
C LYS A 94 -4.47 11.95 -8.83
N VAL A 95 -4.02 11.34 -9.92
CA VAL A 95 -3.46 9.99 -9.89
C VAL A 95 -2.27 9.97 -8.92
N GLY A 96 -2.28 9.02 -7.97
CA GLY A 96 -1.27 8.91 -6.91
C GLY A 96 -1.61 9.60 -5.59
N ASN A 97 -2.59 10.51 -5.56
CA ASN A 97 -3.08 11.06 -4.29
C ASN A 97 -3.91 10.03 -3.52
N ILE A 98 -3.76 10.04 -2.19
CA ILE A 98 -4.50 9.18 -1.27
C ILE A 98 -5.55 10.05 -0.58
N LEU A 99 -6.81 9.81 -0.92
CA LEU A 99 -7.96 10.59 -0.45
C LEU A 99 -9.05 9.65 0.11
N PRO A 100 -9.89 10.12 1.05
CA PRO A 100 -11.03 9.35 1.51
C PRO A 100 -12.08 9.19 0.40
N LEU A 101 -12.69 8.00 0.31
CA LEU A 101 -13.65 7.65 -0.75
C LEU A 101 -14.80 8.66 -0.90
N ARG A 102 -15.25 9.28 0.19
CA ARG A 102 -16.32 10.32 0.18
C ARG A 102 -16.00 11.52 -0.73
N LYS A 103 -14.73 11.76 -1.06
CA LYS A 103 -14.26 12.90 -1.86
C LYS A 103 -13.92 12.54 -3.30
N ILE A 104 -13.93 11.25 -3.64
CA ILE A 104 -13.59 10.79 -4.98
C ILE A 104 -14.87 10.78 -5.84
N PRO A 105 -14.86 11.38 -7.05
CA PRO A 105 -16.00 11.37 -7.93
C PRO A 105 -16.26 9.95 -8.45
N ILE A 106 -17.54 9.65 -8.68
CA ILE A 106 -17.98 8.36 -9.21
C ILE A 106 -17.37 8.14 -10.60
N GLY A 107 -16.92 6.92 -10.88
CA GLY A 107 -16.27 6.55 -12.14
C GLY A 107 -14.74 6.72 -12.15
N THR A 108 -14.14 7.17 -11.04
CA THR A 108 -12.68 7.23 -10.89
C THR A 108 -12.11 5.85 -10.57
N LEU A 109 -11.02 5.48 -11.23
CA LEU A 109 -10.25 4.28 -10.89
C LEU A 109 -9.46 4.51 -9.59
N VAL A 110 -9.54 3.55 -8.67
CA VAL A 110 -8.90 3.61 -7.35
C VAL A 110 -8.23 2.28 -7.03
N PHE A 111 -7.15 2.33 -6.26
CA PHE A 111 -6.38 1.16 -5.85
C PHE A 111 -6.01 1.24 -4.36
N ASN A 112 -5.58 0.11 -3.79
CA ASN A 112 -5.16 -0.03 -2.40
C ASN A 112 -6.19 0.48 -1.35
N CYS A 113 -7.48 0.21 -1.56
CA CYS A 113 -8.55 0.69 -0.70
C CYS A 113 -8.52 0.04 0.69
N GLU A 114 -8.84 0.84 1.71
CA GLU A 114 -9.01 0.40 3.09
C GLU A 114 -10.34 -0.36 3.25
N GLY A 115 -10.35 -1.46 4.01
CA GLY A 115 -11.57 -2.18 4.34
C GLY A 115 -12.25 -1.65 5.59
N THR A 116 -11.44 -1.25 6.57
CA THR A 116 -11.88 -0.40 7.68
C THR A 116 -11.04 0.87 7.67
N PRO A 117 -11.61 2.05 8.00
CA PRO A 117 -10.85 3.29 8.02
C PRO A 117 -9.55 3.15 8.81
N LEU A 118 -8.43 3.56 8.20
CA LEU A 118 -7.07 3.54 8.76
C LEU A 118 -6.43 2.14 8.91
N ASP A 119 -6.90 1.12 8.19
CA ASP A 119 -6.26 -0.21 8.18
C ASP A 119 -5.00 -0.32 7.29
N GLY A 120 -4.68 0.75 6.55
CA GLY A 120 -3.49 0.85 5.72
C GLY A 120 -3.63 0.26 4.32
N GLY A 121 -4.82 -0.19 3.91
CA GLY A 121 -5.12 -0.70 2.58
C GLY A 121 -5.11 -2.22 2.50
N LYS A 122 -6.22 -2.78 1.99
CA LYS A 122 -6.49 -4.22 1.92
C LYS A 122 -6.93 -4.68 0.54
N PHE A 123 -7.71 -3.87 -0.16
CA PHE A 123 -8.31 -4.22 -1.45
C PHE A 123 -7.54 -3.62 -2.63
N ALA A 124 -7.71 -4.20 -3.83
CA ALA A 124 -7.10 -3.71 -5.06
C ALA A 124 -5.57 -3.50 -4.94
N ARG A 125 -4.84 -4.57 -4.57
CA ARG A 125 -3.38 -4.53 -4.30
C ARG A 125 -2.57 -5.37 -5.28
N ALA A 126 -3.18 -6.05 -6.24
CA ALA A 126 -2.44 -6.85 -7.21
C ALA A 126 -1.89 -5.96 -8.34
N SER A 127 -1.08 -6.55 -9.22
CA SER A 127 -0.61 -5.88 -10.44
C SER A 127 -1.78 -5.57 -11.38
N GLY A 128 -1.80 -4.37 -11.95
CA GLY A 128 -2.78 -3.97 -12.98
C GLY A 128 -4.19 -3.71 -12.46
N VAL A 129 -4.35 -3.47 -11.15
CA VAL A 129 -5.62 -3.13 -10.49
C VAL A 129 -5.63 -1.67 -10.07
#